data_AF-A0A8C6NT49-F1
#
_entry.id   AF-A0A8C6NT49-F1
#
_cell.length_a   1.000
_cell.length_b   1.000
_cell.length_c   1.000
_cell.angle_alpha   90.00
_cell.angle_beta   90.00
_cell.angle_gamma   90.00
#
_symmetry.space_group_name_H-M   'P 1'
#
loop_
_entity.id
_entity.type
_entity.pdbx_description
1 polymer ?
#
loop_
_entity_poly.entity_id
_entity_poly.type
_entity_poly.pdbx_seq_one_letter_code
_entity_poly.pdbx_strand_id
1 'polypeptide(L)'
;MKKHYTLLPNALGHNTQEEANRALSVFLPLVQYGCSPHLKLFLCSAYFPKCVSGKAQPPCRTLCEQARSGCEQLMNRFGLNWPENLKCEAFTTNSCEQVSLIFL
;
A
#
# COMPACT_ATOMS: atom_id res chain seq x y z
N MET A 1 8.15 9.21 -21.91
CA MET A 1 7.26 8.55 -20.92
C MET A 1 8.13 7.76 -19.94
N LYS A 2 8.13 8.09 -18.65
CA LYS A 2 8.77 7.23 -17.64
C LYS A 2 7.94 5.96 -17.50
N LYS A 3 8.48 4.81 -17.93
CA LYS A 3 7.88 3.51 -17.68
C LYS A 3 8.28 3.11 -16.26
N HIS A 4 7.34 3.18 -15.32
CA HIS A 4 7.54 2.68 -13.96
C HIS A 4 7.27 1.18 -14.00
N TYR A 5 8.33 0.37 -13.89
CA TYR A 5 8.22 -1.09 -13.89
C TYR A 5 7.93 -1.54 -12.44
N THR A 6 6.86 -2.32 -12.26
CA THR A 6 6.63 -3.07 -11.02
C THR A 6 7.02 -4.53 -11.26
N LEU A 7 7.54 -5.20 -10.23
CA LEU A 7 7.73 -6.65 -10.28
C LEU A 7 6.38 -7.35 -10.10
N LEU A 8 6.19 -8.43 -10.86
CA LEU A 8 5.05 -9.33 -10.76
C LEU A 8 5.56 -10.77 -10.49
N PRO A 9 4.88 -11.55 -9.64
CA PRO A 9 3.72 -11.16 -8.84
C PRO A 9 4.07 -10.09 -7.78
N ASN A 10 3.13 -9.18 -7.50
CA ASN A 10 3.33 -8.18 -6.44
C ASN A 10 3.22 -8.82 -5.04
N ALA A 11 3.52 -8.06 -3.98
CA ALA A 11 3.50 -8.56 -2.60
C ALA A 11 2.12 -9.07 -2.13
N LEU A 12 1.06 -8.76 -2.89
CA LEU A 12 -0.31 -9.18 -2.63
C LEU A 12 -0.76 -10.36 -3.53
N GLY A 13 0.15 -10.92 -4.33
CA GLY A 13 -0.10 -12.11 -5.16
C GLY A 13 -0.72 -11.85 -6.54
N HIS A 14 -0.84 -10.59 -6.98
CA HIS A 14 -1.37 -10.28 -8.31
C HIS A 14 -0.33 -10.55 -9.39
N ASN A 15 -0.72 -11.26 -10.46
CA ASN A 15 0.18 -11.67 -11.54
C ASN A 15 0.22 -10.68 -12.70
N THR A 16 -0.74 -9.75 -12.76
CA THR A 16 -0.84 -8.71 -13.79
C THR A 16 -1.06 -7.34 -13.17
N GLN A 17 -0.72 -6.27 -13.92
CA GLN A 17 -1.01 -4.91 -13.47
C GLN A 17 -2.52 -4.64 -13.49
N GLU A 18 -3.25 -5.26 -14.41
CA GLU A 18 -4.70 -5.15 -14.56
C GLU A 18 -5.43 -5.73 -13.34
N GLU A 19 -4.97 -6.88 -12.82
CA GLU A 19 -5.47 -7.45 -11.55
C GLU A 19 -5.20 -6.50 -10.38
N ALA A 20 -3.97 -6.03 -10.24
CA ALA A 20 -3.60 -5.11 -9.16
C ALA A 20 -4.39 -3.79 -9.24
N ASN A 21 -4.60 -3.25 -10.44
CA ASN A 21 -5.40 -2.04 -10.67
C ASN A 21 -6.87 -2.23 -10.33
N ARG A 22 -7.47 -3.37 -10.72
CA ARG A 22 -8.86 -3.69 -10.34
C ARG A 22 -9.01 -3.75 -8.84
N ALA A 23 -8.13 -4.48 -8.16
CA ALA A 23 -8.17 -4.59 -6.70
C ALA A 23 -7.93 -3.23 -6.01
N LEU A 24 -7.00 -2.41 -6.51
CA LEU A 24 -6.76 -1.06 -6.00
C LEU A 24 -7.96 -0.12 -6.21
N SER A 25 -8.65 -0.22 -7.34
CA SER A 25 -9.75 0.69 -7.69
C SER A 25 -10.92 0.65 -6.72
N VAL A 26 -11.10 -0.47 -6.00
CA VAL A 26 -12.13 -0.63 -4.95
C VAL A 26 -11.95 0.39 -3.81
N PHE A 27 -10.73 0.87 -3.58
CA PHE A 27 -10.41 1.84 -2.53
C PHE A 27 -10.57 3.30 -2.95
N LEU A 28 -10.88 3.59 -4.23
CA LEU A 28 -11.03 4.97 -4.72
C LEU A 28 -12.04 5.80 -3.90
N PRO A 29 -13.20 5.26 -3.46
CA PRO A 29 -14.12 6.03 -2.61
C PRO A 29 -13.49 6.46 -1.28
N LEU A 30 -12.68 5.62 -0.63
CA LEU A 30 -11.98 5.97 0.61
C LEU A 30 -10.92 7.05 0.39
N VAL A 31 -10.20 6.98 -0.74
CA VAL A 31 -9.22 7.99 -1.15
C VAL A 31 -9.90 9.32 -1.41
N GLN A 32 -11.05 9.33 -2.10
CA GLN A 32 -11.82 10.54 -2.39
C GLN A 32 -12.47 11.14 -1.14
N TYR A 33 -12.94 10.29 -0.22
CA TYR A 33 -13.47 10.73 1.07
C TYR A 33 -12.39 11.39 1.94
N GLY A 34 -11.14 10.93 1.82
CA GLY A 34 -10.00 11.54 2.52
C GLY A 34 -9.93 11.15 4.00
N CYS A 35 -10.32 9.92 4.35
CA CYS A 35 -10.26 9.41 5.74
C CYS A 35 -8.83 9.38 6.32
N SER A 36 -7.80 9.35 5.49
CA SER A 36 -6.40 9.55 5.88
C SER A 36 -5.59 10.14 4.72
N PRO A 37 -4.71 11.14 4.97
CA PRO A 37 -3.83 11.67 3.93
C PRO A 37 -2.78 10.66 3.46
N HIS A 38 -2.53 9.60 4.24
CA HIS A 38 -1.53 8.57 3.96
C HIS A 38 -2.08 7.42 3.11
N LEU A 39 -3.41 7.30 2.97
CA LEU A 39 -4.05 6.14 2.35
C LEU A 39 -3.58 5.92 0.91
N LYS A 40 -3.57 6.98 0.09
CA LYS A 40 -3.14 6.89 -1.31
C LYS A 40 -1.71 6.37 -1.43
N LEU A 41 -0.79 6.92 -0.64
CA LEU A 41 0.61 6.52 -0.66
C LEU A 41 0.79 5.07 -0.21
N PHE A 42 0.10 4.68 0.87
CA PHE A 42 0.12 3.31 1.37
C PHE A 42 -0.37 2.31 0.31
N LEU A 43 -1.55 2.55 -0.27
CA LEU A 43 -2.14 1.65 -1.27
C LEU A 43 -1.25 1.55 -2.52
N CYS A 44 -0.74 2.66 -3.03
CA CYS A 44 0.20 2.62 -4.16
C CYS A 44 1.45 1.79 -3.82
N SER A 45 1.99 1.93 -2.61
CA SER A 45 3.19 1.19 -2.19
C SER A 45 2.94 -0.30 -1.97
N ALA A 46 1.72 -0.69 -1.55
CA ALA A 46 1.33 -2.08 -1.37
C ALA A 46 1.05 -2.80 -2.70
N TYR A 47 0.31 -2.16 -3.61
CA TYR A 47 -0.09 -2.75 -4.89
C TYR A 47 0.97 -2.61 -5.98
N PHE A 48 1.76 -1.52 -5.94
CA PHE A 48 2.80 -1.19 -6.92
C PHE A 48 4.11 -0.86 -6.21
N PRO A 49 4.69 -1.83 -5.48
CA PRO A 49 5.91 -1.61 -4.70
C PRO A 49 7.08 -1.22 -5.62
N LYS A 50 7.96 -0.35 -5.11
CA LYS A 50 9.23 -0.06 -5.78
C LYS A 50 10.10 -1.32 -5.81
N CYS A 51 10.87 -1.47 -6.89
CA CYS A 51 11.89 -2.51 -6.98
C CYS A 51 13.27 -1.93 -6.62
N VAL A 52 13.96 -2.57 -5.68
CA VAL A 52 15.36 -2.27 -5.32
C VAL A 52 16.16 -3.55 -5.44
N SER A 53 17.19 -3.55 -6.29
CA SER A 53 18.05 -4.72 -6.53
C SER A 53 17.28 -6.01 -6.88
N GLY A 54 16.25 -5.89 -7.71
CA GLY A 54 15.43 -7.03 -8.14
C GLY A 54 14.42 -7.53 -7.11
N LYS A 55 14.24 -6.83 -5.98
CA LYS A 55 13.27 -7.20 -4.93
C LYS A 55 12.24 -6.10 -4.75
N ALA A 56 10.97 -6.49 -4.66
CA ALA A 56 9.88 -5.60 -4.32
C ALA A 56 10.01 -5.12 -2.86
N GLN A 57 9.91 -3.81 -2.64
CA GLN A 57 9.97 -3.21 -1.33
C GLN A 57 8.55 -3.00 -0.78
N PRO A 58 8.14 -3.74 0.27
CA PRO A 58 6.83 -3.56 0.87
C PRO A 58 6.73 -2.19 1.57
N PRO A 59 5.51 -1.68 1.80
CA PRO A 59 5.34 -0.46 2.57
C PRO A 59 5.84 -0.63 4.01
N CYS A 60 6.15 0.50 4.63
CA CYS A 60 6.38 0.61 6.07
C CYS A 60 5.15 0.24 6.89
N ARG A 61 5.36 -0.45 8.03
CA ARG A 61 4.29 -0.64 9.03
C ARG A 61 3.71 0.71 9.49
N THR A 62 4.54 1.69 9.80
CA THR A 62 4.09 3.01 10.26
C THR A 62 3.21 3.71 9.22
N LEU A 63 3.54 3.61 7.92
CA LEU A 63 2.73 4.16 6.84
C LEU A 63 1.37 3.45 6.76
N CYS A 64 1.34 2.13 6.93
CA CYS A 64 0.09 1.37 7.02
C CYS A 64 -0.78 1.84 8.18
N GLU A 65 -0.21 1.96 9.38
CA GLU A 65 -0.96 2.36 10.58
C GLU A 65 -1.56 3.77 10.43
N GLN A 66 -0.78 4.70 9.86
CA GLN A 66 -1.23 6.05 9.53
C GLN A 66 -2.36 6.06 8.48
N ALA A 67 -2.29 5.17 7.48
CA ALA A 67 -3.37 4.99 6.49
C ALA A 67 -4.63 4.37 7.12
N ARG A 68 -4.46 3.38 8.01
CA ARG A 68 -5.54 2.62 8.65
C ARG A 68 -6.34 3.46 9.64
N SER A 69 -5.68 4.30 10.47
CA SER A 69 -6.29 4.87 11.69
C SER A 69 -7.63 5.61 11.50
N GLY A 70 -7.80 6.33 10.38
CA GLY A 70 -9.06 6.99 10.04
C GLY A 70 -9.97 6.18 9.11
N CYS A 71 -9.40 5.33 8.25
CA CYS A 71 -10.15 4.63 7.21
C CYS A 71 -10.80 3.33 7.71
N GLU A 72 -10.18 2.62 8.65
CA GLU A 72 -10.76 1.42 9.26
C GLU A 72 -12.04 1.76 10.04
N GLN A 73 -12.03 2.83 10.83
CA GLN A 73 -13.23 3.27 11.54
C GLN A 73 -14.37 3.63 10.57
N LEU A 74 -14.04 4.27 9.44
CA LEU A 74 -15.02 4.59 8.40
C LEU A 74 -15.60 3.31 7.77
N MET A 75 -14.75 2.35 7.40
CA MET A 75 -15.19 1.06 6.84
C MET A 75 -16.11 0.31 7.81
N ASN A 76 -15.73 0.25 9.10
CA ASN A 76 -16.49 -0.46 10.13
C ASN A 76 -17.90 0.10 10.29
N ARG A 77 -18.11 1.42 10.11
CA ARG A 77 -19.46 2.04 10.16
C ARG A 77 -20.39 1.54 9.05
N PHE A 78 -19.84 1.06 7.94
CA PHE A 78 -20.57 0.45 6.84
C PHE A 78 -20.55 -1.09 6.89
N GLY A 79 -20.10 -1.68 8.01
CA GLY A 79 -20.02 -3.14 8.18
C GLY A 79 -18.91 -3.80 7.36
N LEU A 80 -17.93 -3.03 6.89
CA LEU A 80 -16.77 -3.52 6.15
C LEU A 80 -15.55 -3.58 7.07
N ASN A 81 -14.76 -4.64 6.97
CA ASN A 81 -13.52 -4.79 7.73
C ASN A 81 -12.31 -4.35 6.91
N TRP A 82 -11.27 -3.86 7.59
CA TRP A 82 -9.98 -3.64 6.95
C TRP A 82 -9.43 -4.96 6.36
N PRO A 83 -8.96 -5.00 5.10
CA PRO A 83 -8.56 -6.24 4.44
C PRO A 83 -7.40 -6.94 5.12
N GLU A 84 -7.48 -8.28 5.23
CA GLU A 84 -6.45 -9.11 5.87
C GLU A 84 -5.06 -8.95 5.23
N ASN A 85 -5.00 -8.87 3.90
CA ASN A 85 -3.75 -8.68 3.16
C ASN A 85 -3.17 -7.26 3.27
N LEU A 86 -3.89 -6.32 3.89
CA LEU A 86 -3.44 -4.96 4.17
C LEU A 86 -3.26 -4.70 5.67
N LYS A 87 -3.38 -5.71 6.53
CA LYS A 87 -3.10 -5.60 7.96
C LYS A 87 -1.65 -5.18 8.19
N CYS A 88 -1.45 -4.20 9.07
CA CYS A 88 -0.14 -3.57 9.26
C CYS A 88 0.90 -4.50 9.87
N GLU A 89 0.43 -5.55 10.53
CA GLU A 89 1.23 -6.63 11.10
C GLU A 89 1.97 -7.42 10.01
N ALA A 90 1.45 -7.45 8.78
CA ALA A 90 2.10 -8.04 7.61
C ALA A 90 3.32 -7.25 7.10
N PHE A 91 3.51 -6.00 7.57
CA PHE A 91 4.63 -5.14 7.19
C PHE A 91 5.61 -4.99 8.34
N THR A 92 6.89 -4.75 8.02
CA THR A 92 7.94 -4.54 9.04
C THR A 92 8.24 -3.05 9.23
N THR A 93 8.89 -2.70 10.34
CA THR A 93 9.42 -1.34 10.57
C THR A 93 10.76 -1.12 9.85
N ASN A 94 11.52 -2.19 9.62
CA ASN A 94 12.84 -2.12 8.99
C ASN A 94 12.78 -1.81 7.49
N SER A 95 11.63 -2.01 6.84
CA SER A 95 11.40 -1.59 5.44
C SER A 95 11.38 -0.05 5.26
N CYS A 96 11.50 0.72 6.35
CA CYS A 96 11.52 2.19 6.34
C CYS A 96 12.92 2.80 6.26
N GLU A 97 13.96 2.10 6.73
CA GLU A 97 15.30 2.68 6.89
C GLU A 97 16.09 2.79 5.58
N GLN A 98 15.57 2.24 4.48
CA GLN A 98 16.19 2.38 3.16
C GLN A 98 15.88 3.73 2.47
N VAL A 99 15.01 4.58 3.04
CA VAL A 99 14.70 5.90 2.46
C VAL A 99 15.57 7.01 3.07
N SER A 100 16.03 6.86 4.30
CA SER A 100 16.82 7.88 5.03
C SER A 100 18.32 7.81 4.76
N LEU A 101 18.87 6.66 4.35
CA LEU A 101 20.31 6.48 4.13
C LEU A 101 20.82 6.83 2.72
N ILE A 102 19.94 7.31 1.82
CA ILE A 102 20.33 7.68 0.43
C ILE A 102 20.46 9.21 0.26
N PHE A 103 20.17 9.99 1.30
CA PHE A 103 20.28 11.46 1.29
C PHE A 103 21.15 12.04 2.41
N LEU A 104 22.07 11.24 2.97
CA LEU A 104 23.19 11.71 3.79
C LEU A 104 24.51 11.33 3.12
#